data_AF-A0A0D0V0I9-F1
#
_entry.id   AF-A0A0D0V0I9-F1
#
_cell.length_a   1.000
_cell.length_b   1.000
_cell.length_c   1.000
_cell.angle_alpha   90.00
_cell.angle_beta   90.00
_cell.angle_gamma   90.00
#
_symmetry.space_group_name_H-M   'P 1'
#
loop_
_entity.id
_entity.type
_entity.pdbx_description
1 polymer ?
#
loop_
_entity_poly.entity_id
_entity_poly.type
_entity_poly.pdbx_seq_one_letter_code
_entity_poly.pdbx_strand_id
1 'polypeptide(L)'
;MPPKRPPPLPRSLFTGQGPLAPGNAPLPLSPTRIHPDYIVDSHSFVTSSELTPDPIYHGLADEYPRPPVRNAVQVKMNISAEPAQAILGVKPFSIHPTVLNLGLATPPSVTNIAKGAVDIIVPSTVPLTEKDWDLLDEAVIALEGCWGHGEEGKPKPGKIVISGLLVPPLTKPSSALIHSESYNLHSARLASLSLHANVFLKVLPPVAEVFETWPNEKWWTDRKELERVLRMYVSHAIETFGTHRLIFGSSPALPLSDLEHVSHTHTVGELEQPISNGEWYAVLRKCVAELGEGVEEMTGVMGANAAAVYDLHP
;
A
#
# COMPACT_ATOMS: atom_id res chain seq x y z
N MET A 1 -19.62 -4.71 50.88
CA MET A 1 -20.42 -3.51 50.53
C MET A 1 -20.68 -3.54 49.03
N PRO A 2 -21.93 -3.46 48.56
CA PRO A 2 -22.21 -3.44 47.13
C PRO A 2 -21.71 -2.12 46.50
N PRO A 3 -21.18 -2.12 45.27
CA PRO A 3 -20.73 -0.90 44.62
C PRO A 3 -21.91 0.04 44.39
N LYS A 4 -21.79 1.28 44.87
CA LYS A 4 -22.78 2.33 44.66
C LYS A 4 -22.91 2.56 43.15
N ARG A 5 -24.12 2.47 42.62
CA ARG A 5 -24.38 2.78 41.21
C ARG A 5 -23.94 4.22 40.93
N PRO A 6 -23.23 4.46 39.81
CA PRO A 6 -22.88 5.81 39.41
C PRO A 6 -24.16 6.64 39.18
N PRO A 7 -24.11 7.95 39.45
CA PRO A 7 -25.25 8.82 39.22
C PRO A 7 -25.65 8.80 37.74
N PRO A 8 -26.96 8.82 37.43
CA PRO A 8 -27.43 8.86 36.06
C PRO A 8 -26.98 10.16 35.38
N LEU A 9 -26.59 10.06 34.11
CA LEU A 9 -26.23 11.23 33.31
C LEU A 9 -27.42 12.20 33.21
N PRO A 10 -27.17 13.52 33.28
CA PRO A 10 -28.23 14.51 33.23
C PRO A 10 -28.94 14.46 31.88
N ARG A 11 -30.28 14.45 31.92
CA ARG A 11 -31.14 14.38 30.73
C ARG A 11 -30.92 15.53 29.74
N SER A 12 -30.38 16.66 30.21
CA SER A 12 -29.99 17.81 29.37
C SER A 12 -28.89 17.51 28.36
N LEU A 13 -28.12 16.43 28.53
CA LEU A 13 -27.15 16.00 27.52
C LEU A 13 -27.81 15.43 26.26
N PHE A 14 -29.02 14.89 26.39
CA PHE A 14 -29.75 14.16 25.33
C PHE A 14 -30.97 14.92 24.79
N THR A 15 -31.15 16.18 25.16
CA THR A 15 -32.18 17.04 24.55
C THR A 15 -31.76 17.40 23.13
N GLY A 16 -32.71 17.75 22.25
CA GLY A 16 -32.43 18.05 20.83
C GLY A 16 -31.48 19.23 20.55
N GLN A 17 -31.00 19.93 21.59
CA GLN A 17 -30.00 21.00 21.54
C GLN A 17 -28.79 20.73 22.47
N GLY A 18 -28.72 19.54 23.08
CA GLY A 18 -27.63 19.15 23.95
C GLY A 18 -26.34 18.80 23.18
N PRO A 19 -25.19 18.75 23.86
CA PRO A 19 -23.91 18.40 23.22
C PRO A 19 -23.85 16.97 22.65
N LEU A 20 -24.76 16.07 23.07
CA LEU A 20 -24.93 14.73 22.49
C LEU A 20 -26.22 14.59 21.66
N ALA A 21 -26.80 15.72 21.21
CA ALA A 21 -27.95 15.67 20.32
C ALA A 21 -27.58 15.00 18.99
N PRO A 22 -28.51 14.28 18.34
CA PRO A 22 -28.28 13.74 17.01
C PRO A 22 -27.93 14.89 16.04
N GLY A 23 -26.72 14.87 15.49
CA GLY A 23 -26.20 15.93 14.60
C GLY A 23 -25.30 16.99 15.25
N ASN A 24 -25.15 17.01 16.58
CA ASN A 24 -24.22 17.89 17.30
C ASN A 24 -22.85 17.25 17.59
N ALA A 25 -22.69 15.95 17.29
CA ALA A 25 -21.36 15.36 17.26
C ALA A 25 -20.52 16.15 16.24
N PRO A 26 -19.31 16.61 16.59
CA PRO A 26 -18.45 17.27 15.62
C PRO A 26 -18.30 16.34 14.43
N LEU A 27 -18.70 16.83 13.26
CA LEU A 27 -18.53 16.06 12.03
C LEU A 27 -17.04 15.73 11.90
N PRO A 28 -16.68 14.50 11.50
CA PRO A 28 -15.30 14.19 11.20
C PRO A 28 -14.79 15.23 10.19
N LEU A 29 -13.52 15.61 10.34
CA LEU A 29 -12.90 16.53 9.40
C LEU A 29 -13.13 16.00 7.99
N SER A 30 -13.56 16.88 7.09
CA SER A 30 -13.77 16.48 5.70
C SER A 30 -12.46 15.85 5.18
N PRO A 31 -12.50 14.67 4.53
CA PRO A 31 -11.30 13.99 4.04
C PRO A 31 -10.44 14.88 3.13
N THR A 32 -11.01 15.92 2.54
CA THR A 32 -10.34 16.92 1.72
C THR A 32 -9.55 17.97 2.50
N ARG A 33 -9.57 17.98 3.84
CA ARG A 33 -8.80 18.93 4.68
C ARG A 33 -7.52 18.35 5.28
N ILE A 34 -7.39 17.02 5.33
CA ILE A 34 -6.22 16.36 5.88
C ILE A 34 -5.22 16.10 4.74
N HIS A 35 -4.03 16.64 4.90
CA HIS A 35 -2.94 16.56 3.92
C HIS A 35 -1.65 16.17 4.63
N PRO A 36 -0.78 15.39 3.98
CA PRO A 36 0.53 15.11 4.53
C PRO A 36 1.41 16.36 4.44
N ASP A 37 2.35 16.50 5.36
CA ASP A 37 3.33 17.59 5.34
C ASP A 37 4.31 17.47 4.15
N TYR A 38 4.59 16.23 3.74
CA TYR A 38 5.45 15.89 2.60
C TYR A 38 5.16 14.47 2.11
N ILE A 39 5.67 14.15 0.92
CA ILE A 39 5.58 12.81 0.34
C ILE A 39 6.98 12.21 0.15
N VAL A 40 7.12 10.91 0.42
CA VAL A 40 8.22 10.09 -0.05
C VAL A 40 7.64 9.03 -0.97
N ASP A 41 7.97 9.10 -2.25
CA ASP A 41 7.56 8.07 -3.20
C ASP A 41 8.43 6.84 -3.00
N SER A 42 7.91 5.81 -2.34
CA SER A 42 8.71 4.63 -2.01
C SER A 42 8.81 3.60 -3.13
N HIS A 43 8.15 3.83 -4.27
CA HIS A 43 8.10 2.86 -5.37
C HIS A 43 7.89 3.57 -6.71
N SER A 44 9.01 3.89 -7.36
CA SER A 44 9.04 4.52 -8.67
C SER A 44 9.95 3.77 -9.63
N PHE A 45 9.55 3.75 -10.91
CA PHE A 45 10.40 3.35 -12.02
C PHE A 45 10.78 4.58 -12.84
N VAL A 46 12.00 4.59 -13.37
CA VAL A 46 12.45 5.64 -14.29
C VAL A 46 11.89 5.32 -15.67
N THR A 47 10.76 5.92 -16.02
CA THR A 47 10.08 5.73 -17.32
C THR A 47 10.52 6.73 -18.38
N SER A 48 11.16 7.84 -17.97
CA SER A 48 11.62 8.90 -18.87
C SER A 48 12.91 9.53 -18.33
N SER A 49 13.84 9.85 -19.23
CA SER A 49 15.06 10.63 -18.91
C SER A 49 14.78 12.13 -18.72
N GLU A 50 13.58 12.59 -19.10
CA GLU A 50 13.20 14.00 -18.98
C GLU A 50 12.72 14.28 -17.55
N LEU A 51 13.29 15.34 -16.96
CA LEU A 51 12.93 15.84 -15.65
C LEU A 51 11.50 16.37 -15.69
N THR A 52 10.56 15.64 -15.11
CA THR A 52 9.18 16.10 -14.94
C THR A 52 9.01 16.72 -13.56
N PRO A 53 8.16 17.75 -13.40
CA PRO A 53 8.02 18.44 -12.13
C PRO A 53 7.60 17.50 -11.01
N ASP A 54 6.62 16.62 -11.24
CA ASP A 54 6.16 15.60 -10.28
C ASP A 54 5.33 14.49 -10.98
N PRO A 55 5.87 13.30 -11.29
CA PRO A 55 5.11 12.21 -11.92
C PRO A 55 4.00 11.65 -11.03
N ILE A 56 4.08 11.90 -9.71
CA ILE A 56 3.08 11.47 -8.72
C ILE A 56 1.75 12.20 -8.94
N TYR A 57 1.78 13.47 -9.34
CA TYR A 57 0.58 14.29 -9.52
C TYR A 57 0.04 14.25 -10.95
N HIS A 58 0.58 13.39 -11.81
CA HIS A 58 0.07 13.23 -13.17
C HIS A 58 -1.39 12.76 -13.15
N GLY A 59 -2.28 13.51 -13.81
CA GLY A 59 -3.72 13.25 -13.82
C GLY A 59 -4.48 13.81 -12.59
N LEU A 60 -3.80 14.49 -11.67
CA LEU A 60 -4.45 15.10 -10.50
C LEU A 60 -5.06 16.46 -10.86
N ALA A 61 -6.36 16.64 -10.61
CA ALA A 61 -7.04 17.91 -10.80
C ALA A 61 -6.40 19.04 -9.98
N ASP A 62 -6.38 20.26 -10.52
CA ASP A 62 -5.66 21.42 -9.96
C ASP A 62 -6.15 21.87 -8.57
N GLU A 63 -7.37 21.47 -8.21
CA GLU A 63 -7.99 21.76 -6.92
C GLU A 63 -7.36 20.97 -5.77
N TYR A 64 -6.66 19.88 -6.07
CA TYR A 64 -6.06 19.02 -5.06
C TYR A 64 -4.71 19.58 -4.61
N PRO A 65 -4.41 19.50 -3.30
CA PRO A 65 -3.13 19.93 -2.79
C PRO A 65 -2.02 19.00 -3.24
N ARG A 66 -0.89 19.63 -3.54
CA ARG A 66 0.36 19.01 -3.99
C ARG A 66 1.45 19.30 -2.96
N PRO A 67 1.53 18.52 -1.87
CA PRO A 67 2.63 18.61 -0.92
C PRO A 67 4.00 18.40 -1.59
N PRO A 68 5.09 18.91 -1.00
CA PRO A 68 6.41 18.71 -1.56
C PRO A 68 6.83 17.24 -1.50
N VAL A 69 7.40 16.73 -2.60
CA VAL A 69 8.06 15.42 -2.64
C VAL A 69 9.49 15.60 -2.13
N ARG A 70 9.87 14.90 -1.06
CA ARG A 70 11.22 15.02 -0.46
C ARG A 70 12.20 13.99 -0.96
N ASN A 71 11.75 12.75 -1.10
CA ASN A 71 12.57 11.61 -1.50
C ASN A 71 11.80 10.73 -2.49
N ALA A 72 12.55 10.06 -3.36
CA ALA A 72 12.02 9.04 -4.24
C ALA A 72 12.91 7.79 -4.13
N VAL A 73 12.29 6.67 -3.80
CA VAL A 73 12.89 5.34 -3.79
C VAL A 73 12.65 4.72 -5.16
N GLN A 74 13.74 4.48 -5.86
CA GLN A 74 13.76 3.88 -7.19
C GLN A 74 14.04 2.40 -7.08
N VAL A 75 13.18 1.63 -7.72
CA VAL A 75 13.30 0.18 -7.77
C VAL A 75 14.19 -0.18 -8.96
N LYS A 76 15.37 -0.74 -8.68
CA LYS A 76 16.30 -1.19 -9.73
C LYS A 76 16.25 -2.69 -9.91
N MET A 77 15.79 -3.12 -11.08
CA MET A 77 15.86 -4.52 -11.49
C MET A 77 17.26 -4.91 -11.97
N ASN A 78 18.00 -3.97 -12.56
CA ASN A 78 19.37 -4.19 -13.03
C ASN A 78 20.37 -3.44 -12.13
N ILE A 79 21.26 -4.19 -11.47
CA ILE A 79 22.27 -3.68 -10.54
C ILE A 79 23.26 -2.73 -11.23
N SER A 80 23.45 -2.86 -12.55
CA SER A 80 24.40 -2.04 -13.31
C SER A 80 23.83 -0.68 -13.76
N ALA A 81 22.54 -0.40 -13.55
CA ALA A 81 21.94 0.85 -13.99
C ALA A 81 22.30 2.02 -13.03
N GLU A 82 22.72 3.16 -13.57
CA GLU A 82 22.94 4.37 -12.77
C GLU A 82 21.62 4.91 -12.19
N PRO A 83 21.63 5.49 -10.97
CA PRO A 83 20.42 6.08 -10.40
C PRO A 83 20.07 7.34 -11.18
N ALA A 84 18.95 7.32 -11.92
CA ALA A 84 18.49 8.49 -12.65
C ALA A 84 17.73 9.42 -11.71
N GLN A 85 17.84 10.73 -11.87
CA GLN A 85 16.99 11.66 -11.12
C GLN A 85 15.66 11.81 -11.85
N ALA A 86 14.60 11.15 -11.36
CA ALA A 86 13.27 11.21 -11.99
C ALA A 86 12.46 12.46 -11.60
N ILE A 87 12.76 13.06 -10.45
CA ILE A 87 12.05 14.23 -9.89
C ILE A 87 13.06 15.35 -9.65
N LEU A 88 12.76 16.54 -10.16
CA LEU A 88 13.65 17.70 -10.07
C LEU A 88 13.86 18.11 -8.61
N GLY A 89 15.13 18.17 -8.17
CA GLY A 89 15.48 18.59 -6.81
C GLY A 89 15.37 17.50 -5.74
N VAL A 90 14.89 16.29 -6.09
CA VAL A 90 14.79 15.15 -5.17
C VAL A 90 15.98 14.21 -5.33
N LYS A 91 16.61 13.82 -4.22
CA LYS A 91 17.72 12.84 -4.23
C LYS A 91 17.16 11.41 -4.40
N PRO A 92 17.54 10.68 -5.47
CA PRO A 92 17.10 9.31 -5.65
C PRO A 92 17.80 8.37 -4.67
N PHE A 93 17.03 7.48 -4.05
CA PHE A 93 17.53 6.35 -3.27
C PHE A 93 17.20 5.06 -4.02
N SER A 94 18.17 4.19 -4.29
CA SER A 94 17.92 2.98 -5.08
C SER A 94 17.86 1.74 -4.20
N ILE A 95 16.85 0.91 -4.43
CA ILE A 95 16.70 -0.41 -3.80
C ILE A 95 16.80 -1.51 -4.85
N HIS A 96 17.29 -2.67 -4.41
CA HIS A 96 17.33 -3.89 -5.21
C HIS A 96 16.36 -4.89 -4.59
N PRO A 97 15.14 -5.01 -5.14
CA PRO A 97 14.14 -5.90 -4.59
C PRO A 97 14.45 -7.37 -4.90
N THR A 98 13.95 -8.26 -4.05
CA THR A 98 13.83 -9.68 -4.35
C THR A 98 12.46 -9.93 -4.98
N VAL A 99 12.41 -10.32 -6.25
CA VAL A 99 11.15 -10.70 -6.91
C VAL A 99 10.83 -12.15 -6.54
N LEU A 100 9.67 -12.36 -5.91
CA LEU A 100 9.21 -13.69 -5.52
C LEU A 100 8.75 -14.46 -6.75
N ASN A 101 9.34 -15.64 -6.98
CA ASN A 101 8.93 -16.50 -8.08
C ASN A 101 7.81 -17.44 -7.60
N LEU A 102 6.56 -17.05 -7.90
CA LEU A 102 5.36 -17.82 -7.57
C LEU A 102 5.26 -19.18 -8.30
N GLY A 103 6.05 -19.38 -9.36
CA GLY A 103 6.10 -20.64 -10.12
C GLY A 103 7.05 -21.68 -9.53
N LEU A 104 7.92 -21.30 -8.58
CA LEU A 104 8.87 -22.21 -7.94
C LEU A 104 8.32 -22.69 -6.59
N ALA A 105 8.18 -24.01 -6.43
CA ALA A 105 7.78 -24.65 -5.17
C ALA A 105 8.89 -24.65 -4.10
N THR A 106 9.83 -23.70 -4.18
CA THR A 106 10.95 -23.58 -3.25
C THR A 106 11.05 -22.13 -2.78
N PRO A 107 11.10 -21.88 -1.46
CA PRO A 107 11.24 -20.54 -0.93
C PRO A 107 12.53 -19.89 -1.44
N PRO A 108 12.51 -18.58 -1.76
CA PRO A 108 13.66 -17.90 -2.33
C PRO A 108 14.84 -17.91 -1.34
N SER A 109 16.04 -18.23 -1.84
CA SER A 109 17.26 -18.00 -1.07
C SER A 109 17.55 -16.51 -1.02
N VAL A 110 17.13 -15.84 0.05
CA VAL A 110 17.39 -14.41 0.24
C VAL A 110 18.86 -14.21 0.65
N THR A 111 19.74 -14.16 -0.35
CA THR A 111 21.20 -14.07 -0.17
C THR A 111 21.69 -12.65 0.12
N ASN A 112 20.82 -11.64 0.02
CA ASN A 112 21.13 -10.24 0.30
C ASN A 112 20.51 -9.79 1.62
N ILE A 113 21.04 -10.28 2.74
CA ILE A 113 20.74 -9.70 4.04
C ILE A 113 21.62 -8.45 4.18
N ALA A 114 21.19 -7.37 3.53
CA ALA A 114 21.77 -6.06 3.77
C ALA A 114 21.46 -5.64 5.22
N LYS A 115 22.36 -4.88 5.84
CA LYS A 115 22.06 -4.13 7.08
C LYS A 115 21.04 -3.04 6.72
N GLY A 116 19.75 -3.37 6.63
CA GLY A 116 18.70 -2.45 6.20
C GLY A 116 17.36 -3.15 5.92
N ALA A 117 16.46 -2.44 5.24
CA ALA A 117 15.19 -2.99 4.78
C ALA A 117 15.39 -3.93 3.58
N VAL A 118 14.66 -5.04 3.56
CA VAL A 118 14.59 -6.00 2.45
C VAL A 118 13.25 -5.82 1.74
N ASP A 119 13.30 -5.46 0.46
CA ASP A 119 12.12 -5.35 -0.38
C ASP A 119 11.81 -6.69 -1.07
N ILE A 120 10.59 -7.18 -0.88
CA ILE A 120 10.04 -8.33 -1.61
C ILE A 120 8.98 -7.80 -2.57
N ILE A 121 9.10 -8.15 -3.84
CA ILE A 121 8.09 -7.88 -4.86
C ILE A 121 7.33 -9.16 -5.13
N VAL A 122 6.01 -9.12 -4.97
CA VAL A 122 5.11 -10.19 -5.37
C VAL A 122 4.51 -9.81 -6.73
N PRO A 123 4.95 -10.44 -7.84
CA PRO A 123 4.57 -10.09 -9.21
C PRO A 123 3.21 -10.68 -9.55
N SER A 124 2.15 -10.25 -8.86
CA SER A 124 0.80 -10.78 -9.02
C SER A 124 0.11 -10.13 -10.21
N THR A 125 -0.36 -10.93 -11.17
CA THR A 125 -1.32 -10.49 -12.22
C THR A 125 -2.73 -11.05 -12.00
N VAL A 126 -2.86 -12.03 -11.11
CA VAL A 126 -4.11 -12.59 -10.61
C VAL A 126 -4.10 -12.64 -9.08
N PRO A 127 -5.26 -12.77 -8.40
CA PRO A 127 -5.29 -12.99 -6.95
C PRO A 127 -4.49 -14.24 -6.55
N LEU A 128 -3.69 -14.11 -5.50
CA LEU A 128 -2.84 -15.19 -5.00
C LEU A 128 -3.66 -16.40 -4.52
N THR A 129 -3.17 -17.59 -4.82
CA THR A 129 -3.70 -18.86 -4.31
C THR A 129 -3.16 -19.14 -2.90
N GLU A 130 -3.72 -20.14 -2.20
CA GLU A 130 -3.22 -20.54 -0.87
C GLU A 130 -1.73 -20.91 -0.90
N LYS A 131 -1.28 -21.58 -1.96
CA LYS A 131 0.14 -21.98 -2.12
C LYS A 131 1.06 -20.77 -2.27
N ASP A 132 0.61 -19.75 -3.00
CA ASP A 132 1.39 -18.53 -3.20
C ASP A 132 1.53 -17.77 -1.88
N TRP A 133 0.46 -17.74 -1.07
CA TRP A 133 0.51 -17.19 0.28
C TRP A 133 1.43 -17.99 1.20
N ASP A 134 1.38 -19.32 1.16
CA ASP A 134 2.27 -20.17 1.96
C ASP A 134 3.75 -19.93 1.59
N LEU A 135 4.08 -19.78 0.30
CA LEU A 135 5.44 -19.43 -0.15
C LEU A 135 5.91 -18.06 0.37
N LEU A 136 5.00 -17.08 0.39
CA LEU A 136 5.30 -15.77 0.93
C LEU A 136 5.52 -15.82 2.46
N ASP A 137 4.64 -16.52 3.19
CA ASP A 137 4.76 -16.70 4.64
C ASP A 137 6.10 -17.40 4.98
N GLU A 138 6.49 -18.43 4.23
CA GLU A 138 7.79 -19.10 4.37
C GLU A 138 8.96 -18.14 4.12
N ALA A 139 8.89 -17.29 3.10
CA ALA A 139 9.92 -16.30 2.80
C ALA A 139 10.06 -15.25 3.93
N VAL A 140 8.94 -14.80 4.50
CA VAL A 140 8.93 -13.88 5.64
C VAL A 140 9.55 -14.53 6.88
N ILE A 141 9.15 -15.76 7.20
CA ILE A 141 9.67 -16.52 8.35
C ILE A 141 11.18 -16.77 8.20
N ALA A 142 11.64 -17.13 7.00
CA ALA A 142 13.05 -17.35 6.73
C ALA A 142 13.87 -16.07 6.97
N LEU A 143 13.37 -14.91 6.52
CA LEU A 143 14.01 -13.62 6.74
C LEU A 143 14.06 -13.23 8.21
N GLU A 144 12.94 -13.36 8.94
CA GLU A 144 12.91 -13.11 10.37
C GLU A 144 13.89 -13.99 11.14
N GLY A 145 13.99 -15.28 10.77
CA GLY A 145 14.95 -16.22 11.34
C GLY A 145 16.41 -15.81 11.15
N CYS A 146 16.71 -15.06 10.08
CA CYS A 146 18.09 -14.66 9.77
C CYS A 146 18.58 -13.44 10.58
N TRP A 147 17.69 -12.58 11.07
CA TRP A 147 18.10 -11.42 11.89
C TRP A 147 18.37 -11.76 13.36
N GLY A 148 18.08 -13.00 13.77
CA GLY A 148 18.25 -13.48 15.14
C GLY A 148 17.24 -12.89 16.11
N HIS A 149 16.90 -13.63 17.17
CA HIS A 149 16.14 -13.05 18.27
C HIS A 149 16.99 -11.99 18.95
N GLY A 150 16.46 -10.77 19.09
CA GLY A 150 17.15 -9.61 19.64
C GLY A 150 17.63 -9.84 21.07
N GLU A 151 18.81 -10.45 21.22
CA GLU A 151 19.57 -10.47 22.46
C GLU A 151 20.18 -9.07 22.70
N GLU A 152 20.28 -8.68 23.97
CA GLU A 152 20.88 -7.41 24.37
C GLU A 152 22.28 -7.24 23.73
N GLY A 153 22.42 -6.22 22.88
CA GLY A 153 23.68 -5.89 22.19
C GLY A 153 23.74 -6.27 20.70
N LYS A 154 22.70 -6.90 20.13
CA LYS A 154 22.61 -7.18 18.68
C LYS A 154 21.79 -6.11 17.91
N PRO A 155 22.07 -5.91 16.61
CA PRO A 155 21.39 -4.90 15.78
C PRO A 155 19.87 -5.09 15.76
N LYS A 156 19.11 -4.00 15.64
CA LYS A 156 17.65 -4.02 15.48
C LYS A 156 17.26 -5.03 14.39
N PRO A 157 16.17 -5.80 14.57
CA PRO A 157 15.70 -6.70 13.53
C PRO A 157 15.49 -5.92 12.22
N GLY A 158 15.89 -6.52 11.10
CA GLY A 158 15.70 -5.88 9.80
C GLY A 158 14.22 -5.72 9.48
N LYS A 159 13.92 -4.86 8.51
CA LYS A 159 12.55 -4.55 8.09
C LYS A 159 12.27 -5.27 6.78
N ILE A 160 11.11 -5.91 6.67
CA ILE A 160 10.66 -6.56 5.44
C ILE A 160 9.60 -5.66 4.82
N VAL A 161 9.80 -5.24 3.57
CA VAL A 161 8.84 -4.40 2.84
C VAL A 161 8.27 -5.21 1.69
N ILE A 162 6.95 -5.44 1.70
CA ILE A 162 6.29 -6.24 0.68
C ILE A 162 5.52 -5.36 -0.30
N SER A 163 5.77 -5.55 -1.58
CA SER A 163 5.16 -4.84 -2.70
C SER A 163 4.27 -5.77 -3.51
N GLY A 164 3.16 -5.26 -4.06
CA GLY A 164 2.27 -6.04 -4.96
C GLY A 164 1.22 -6.92 -4.28
N LEU A 165 0.95 -6.69 -2.99
CA LEU A 165 -0.10 -7.40 -2.24
C LEU A 165 -1.33 -6.56 -1.97
N LEU A 166 -1.17 -5.35 -1.43
CA LEU A 166 -2.22 -4.64 -0.70
C LEU A 166 -3.45 -4.34 -1.55
N VAL A 167 -3.25 -3.83 -2.78
CA VAL A 167 -4.31 -3.87 -3.79
C VAL A 167 -3.95 -4.98 -4.77
N PRO A 168 -4.59 -6.16 -4.67
CA PRO A 168 -4.35 -7.22 -5.63
C PRO A 168 -4.89 -6.83 -7.01
N PRO A 169 -4.52 -7.55 -8.06
CA PRO A 169 -5.06 -7.34 -9.40
C PRO A 169 -6.60 -7.31 -9.40
N LEU A 170 -7.17 -6.31 -10.08
CA LEU A 170 -8.62 -6.09 -10.07
C LEU A 170 -9.32 -7.17 -10.89
N THR A 171 -10.24 -7.89 -10.25
CA THR A 171 -10.97 -9.01 -10.88
C THR A 171 -12.48 -8.81 -10.91
N LYS A 172 -13.06 -8.29 -9.83
CA LYS A 172 -14.52 -8.23 -9.64
C LYS A 172 -14.96 -6.86 -9.12
N PRO A 173 -16.15 -6.36 -9.51
CA PRO A 173 -16.76 -5.21 -8.86
C PRO A 173 -17.10 -5.55 -7.40
N SER A 174 -17.26 -4.53 -6.59
CA SER A 174 -17.41 -4.59 -5.13
C SER A 174 -18.56 -5.48 -4.64
N SER A 175 -19.68 -5.54 -5.37
CA SER A 175 -20.85 -6.36 -5.00
C SER A 175 -20.57 -7.85 -5.09
N ALA A 176 -19.77 -8.27 -6.08
CA ALA A 176 -19.33 -9.65 -6.24
C ALA A 176 -18.06 -9.94 -5.41
N LEU A 177 -17.23 -8.93 -5.19
CA LEU A 177 -15.96 -9.05 -4.49
C LEU A 177 -16.13 -9.43 -3.02
N ILE A 178 -17.06 -8.78 -2.31
CA ILE A 178 -17.28 -8.99 -0.87
C ILE A 178 -17.66 -10.44 -0.51
N HIS A 179 -18.21 -11.19 -1.47
CA HIS A 179 -18.58 -12.59 -1.31
C HIS A 179 -17.61 -13.55 -2.00
N SER A 180 -16.50 -13.04 -2.54
CA SER A 180 -15.53 -13.86 -3.25
C SER A 180 -14.57 -14.55 -2.29
N GLU A 181 -14.27 -15.82 -2.57
CA GLU A 181 -13.26 -16.59 -1.82
C GLU A 181 -11.88 -15.94 -1.90
N SER A 182 -11.52 -15.36 -3.05
CA SER A 182 -10.25 -14.66 -3.23
C SER A 182 -10.11 -13.44 -2.33
N TYR A 183 -11.18 -12.66 -2.13
CA TYR A 183 -11.17 -11.53 -1.20
C TYR A 183 -11.04 -12.01 0.26
N ASN A 184 -11.81 -13.02 0.64
CA ASN A 184 -11.76 -13.57 2.00
C ASN A 184 -10.39 -14.18 2.33
N LEU A 185 -9.81 -14.93 1.39
CA LEU A 185 -8.47 -15.50 1.52
C LEU A 185 -7.43 -14.39 1.65
N HIS A 186 -7.48 -13.38 0.77
CA HIS A 186 -6.60 -12.21 0.84
C HIS A 186 -6.70 -11.52 2.21
N SER A 187 -7.91 -11.21 2.69
CA SER A 187 -8.10 -10.54 3.97
C SER A 187 -7.57 -11.37 5.15
N ALA A 188 -7.81 -12.69 5.15
CA ALA A 188 -7.33 -13.60 6.20
C ALA A 188 -5.80 -13.71 6.21
N ARG A 189 -5.18 -13.87 5.03
CA ARG A 189 -3.71 -13.97 4.91
C ARG A 189 -3.01 -12.66 5.19
N LEU A 190 -3.59 -11.53 4.79
CA LEU A 190 -3.09 -10.21 5.16
C LEU A 190 -3.10 -10.01 6.69
N ALA A 191 -4.17 -10.43 7.37
CA ALA A 191 -4.23 -10.40 8.83
C ALA A 191 -3.17 -11.32 9.47
N SER A 192 -2.92 -12.50 8.91
CA SER A 192 -1.83 -13.38 9.36
C SER A 192 -0.46 -12.70 9.24
N LEU A 193 -0.17 -12.09 8.08
CA LEU A 193 1.09 -11.36 7.88
C LEU A 193 1.27 -10.19 8.86
N SER A 194 0.17 -9.55 9.28
CA SER A 194 0.23 -8.44 10.23
C SER A 194 0.79 -8.82 11.61
N LEU A 195 0.84 -10.13 11.94
CA LEU A 195 1.44 -10.65 13.17
C LEU A 195 2.97 -10.49 13.18
N HIS A 196 3.59 -10.39 12.00
CA HIS A 196 5.02 -10.12 11.86
C HIS A 196 5.28 -8.62 12.02
N ALA A 197 5.77 -8.22 13.20
CA ALA A 197 5.96 -6.81 13.55
C ALA A 197 6.94 -6.06 12.62
N ASN A 198 7.85 -6.78 11.98
CA ASN A 198 8.86 -6.22 11.09
C ASN A 198 8.43 -6.15 9.62
N VAL A 199 7.18 -6.54 9.31
CA VAL A 199 6.62 -6.50 7.96
C VAL A 199 5.87 -5.19 7.72
N PHE A 200 6.22 -4.54 6.62
CA PHE A 200 5.62 -3.32 6.10
C PHE A 200 5.03 -3.59 4.72
N LEU A 201 3.95 -2.91 4.37
CA LEU A 201 3.29 -3.07 3.07
C LEU A 201 3.42 -1.79 2.24
N LYS A 202 3.79 -1.95 0.96
CA LYS A 202 3.64 -0.86 0.00
C LYS A 202 2.23 -0.78 -0.53
N VAL A 203 1.68 0.43 -0.50
CA VAL A 203 0.37 0.78 -1.05
C VAL A 203 0.60 1.31 -2.46
N LEU A 204 0.51 0.41 -3.43
CA LEU A 204 0.79 0.65 -4.85
C LEU A 204 -0.52 0.69 -5.66
N PRO A 205 -0.57 1.43 -6.78
CA PRO A 205 -1.71 1.38 -7.67
C PRO A 205 -1.91 -0.05 -8.23
N PRO A 206 -3.17 -0.49 -8.40
CA PRO A 206 -3.45 -1.82 -8.92
C PRO A 206 -3.18 -1.93 -10.42
N VAL A 207 -3.15 -3.18 -10.86
CA VAL A 207 -3.23 -3.57 -12.27
C VAL A 207 -4.55 -4.31 -12.52
N ALA A 208 -5.02 -4.27 -13.76
CA ALA A 208 -6.14 -5.08 -14.21
C ALA A 208 -5.79 -5.76 -15.54
N GLU A 209 -6.25 -6.99 -15.69
CA GLU A 209 -6.13 -7.72 -16.95
C GLU A 209 -7.28 -7.34 -17.87
N VAL A 210 -6.94 -6.93 -19.09
CA VAL A 210 -7.89 -6.58 -20.13
C VAL A 210 -8.12 -7.81 -20.99
N PHE A 211 -9.31 -8.40 -20.92
CA PHE A 211 -9.70 -9.44 -21.86
C PHE A 211 -10.66 -8.89 -22.90
N GLU A 212 -10.44 -9.24 -24.17
CA GLU A 212 -11.22 -8.76 -25.32
C GLU A 212 -12.72 -9.14 -25.25
N THR A 213 -13.07 -10.16 -24.47
CA THR A 213 -14.42 -10.77 -24.41
C THR A 213 -15.23 -10.39 -23.18
N TRP A 214 -14.92 -9.29 -22.49
CA TRP A 214 -15.73 -8.89 -21.32
C TRP A 214 -17.16 -8.54 -21.76
N PRO A 215 -18.18 -9.28 -21.27
CA PRO A 215 -19.57 -9.03 -21.66
C PRO A 215 -20.11 -7.71 -21.09
N ASN A 216 -19.41 -7.14 -20.10
CA ASN A 216 -19.66 -5.85 -19.52
C ASN A 216 -18.48 -4.92 -19.82
N GLU A 217 -18.78 -3.66 -20.13
CA GLU A 217 -17.82 -2.56 -20.11
C GLU A 217 -16.89 -2.67 -18.89
N LYS A 218 -15.58 -2.40 -19.08
CA LYS A 218 -14.55 -2.45 -18.03
C LYS A 218 -15.08 -1.78 -16.76
N TRP A 219 -15.49 -2.54 -15.74
CA TRP A 219 -16.26 -1.96 -14.62
C TRP A 219 -15.47 -0.90 -13.84
N TRP A 220 -14.14 -0.94 -13.91
CA TRP A 220 -13.24 0.05 -13.29
C TRP A 220 -13.24 1.41 -14.00
N THR A 221 -13.93 1.56 -15.15
CA THR A 221 -14.20 2.88 -15.73
C THR A 221 -15.18 3.68 -14.87
N ASP A 222 -16.07 3.01 -14.13
CA ASP A 222 -16.86 3.66 -13.08
C ASP A 222 -15.95 4.02 -11.91
N ARG A 223 -15.62 5.31 -11.82
CA ARG A 223 -14.75 5.87 -10.77
C ARG A 223 -15.28 5.64 -9.36
N LYS A 224 -16.60 5.64 -9.15
CA LYS A 224 -17.18 5.39 -7.82
C LYS A 224 -17.02 3.94 -7.42
N GLU A 225 -17.20 3.04 -8.37
CA GLU A 225 -17.05 1.61 -8.14
C GLU A 225 -15.59 1.21 -7.93
N LEU A 226 -14.68 1.76 -8.74
CA LEU A 226 -13.23 1.60 -8.57
C LEU A 226 -12.78 2.09 -7.20
N GLU A 227 -13.17 3.31 -6.82
CA GLU A 227 -12.86 3.86 -5.49
C GLU A 227 -13.39 2.97 -4.37
N ARG A 228 -14.62 2.44 -4.51
CA ARG A 228 -15.21 1.53 -3.52
C ARG A 228 -14.41 0.24 -3.39
N VAL A 229 -13.98 -0.38 -4.49
CA VAL A 229 -13.15 -1.60 -4.46
C VAL A 229 -11.78 -1.31 -3.83
N LEU A 230 -11.12 -0.23 -4.24
CA LEU A 230 -9.84 0.18 -3.66
C LEU A 230 -9.94 0.39 -2.16
N ARG A 231 -11.00 1.07 -1.71
CA ARG A 231 -11.25 1.30 -0.28
C ARG A 231 -11.47 0.00 0.47
N MET A 232 -12.16 -1.01 -0.08
CA MET A 232 -12.32 -2.30 0.60
C MET A 232 -10.97 -2.93 0.99
N TYR A 233 -10.00 -2.90 0.08
CA TYR A 233 -8.65 -3.42 0.35
C TYR A 233 -7.84 -2.52 1.27
N VAL A 234 -7.79 -1.22 0.98
CA VAL A 234 -6.98 -0.26 1.74
C VAL A 234 -7.48 -0.13 3.18
N SER A 235 -8.81 -0.08 3.40
CA SER A 235 -9.37 -0.01 4.76
C SER A 235 -9.04 -1.26 5.56
N HIS A 236 -9.19 -2.46 4.99
CA HIS A 236 -8.81 -3.70 5.66
C HIS A 236 -7.31 -3.73 6.01
N ALA A 237 -6.46 -3.24 5.11
CA ALA A 237 -5.03 -3.14 5.37
C ALA A 237 -4.69 -2.14 6.49
N ILE A 238 -5.36 -0.99 6.55
CA ILE A 238 -5.18 -0.03 7.64
C ILE A 238 -5.65 -0.63 8.97
N GLU A 239 -6.78 -1.33 9.00
CA GLU A 239 -7.30 -1.98 10.21
C GLU A 239 -6.37 -3.09 10.72
N THR A 240 -5.69 -3.83 9.82
CA THR A 240 -4.81 -4.95 10.19
C THR A 240 -3.37 -4.51 10.49
N PHE A 241 -2.78 -3.69 9.63
CA PHE A 241 -1.38 -3.25 9.78
C PHE A 241 -1.23 -1.97 10.60
N GLY A 242 -2.27 -1.14 10.65
CA GLY A 242 -2.18 0.24 11.13
C GLY A 242 -1.50 1.14 10.10
N THR A 243 -1.74 2.45 10.22
CA THR A 243 -1.13 3.47 9.34
C THR A 243 0.39 3.52 9.41
N HIS A 244 1.00 3.11 10.52
CA HIS A 244 2.45 3.12 10.77
C HIS A 244 3.25 2.05 10.01
N ARG A 245 2.58 1.06 9.38
CA ARG A 245 3.25 -0.02 8.60
C ARG A 245 2.91 0.00 7.11
N LEU A 246 2.22 1.04 6.66
CA LEU A 246 1.89 1.23 5.24
C LEU A 246 2.82 2.29 4.63
N ILE A 247 3.24 2.05 3.39
CA ILE A 247 4.18 2.93 2.69
C ILE A 247 3.64 3.26 1.31
N PHE A 248 3.45 4.53 1.00
CA PHE A 248 2.97 4.97 -0.32
C PHE A 248 3.97 4.68 -1.45
N GLY A 249 3.47 4.26 -2.60
CA GLY A 249 4.23 4.25 -3.86
C GLY A 249 3.36 4.63 -5.05
N SER A 250 3.98 5.31 -6.02
CA SER A 250 3.27 5.86 -7.18
C SER A 250 3.15 4.92 -8.37
N SER A 251 3.97 3.87 -8.43
CA SER A 251 4.02 2.91 -9.54
C SER A 251 3.54 1.52 -9.13
N PRO A 252 3.02 0.69 -10.06
CA PRO A 252 2.68 -0.72 -9.80
C PRO A 252 3.90 -1.50 -9.29
N ALA A 253 3.71 -2.74 -8.83
CA ALA A 253 4.80 -3.52 -8.22
C ALA A 253 5.98 -3.81 -9.16
N LEU A 254 5.72 -3.84 -10.46
CA LEU A 254 6.67 -3.99 -11.56
C LEU A 254 6.17 -3.18 -12.76
N PRO A 255 7.03 -2.79 -13.72
CA PRO A 255 6.57 -2.27 -15.00
C PRO A 255 5.60 -3.26 -15.66
N LEU A 256 4.55 -2.76 -16.33
CA LEU A 256 3.51 -3.61 -16.93
C LEU A 256 4.11 -4.65 -17.90
N SER A 257 5.09 -4.24 -18.70
CA SER A 257 5.83 -5.14 -19.58
C SER A 257 6.45 -6.29 -18.79
N ASP A 258 7.09 -6.01 -17.66
CA ASP A 258 7.78 -7.04 -16.88
C ASP A 258 6.78 -7.98 -16.20
N LEU A 259 5.61 -7.47 -15.76
CA LEU A 259 4.52 -8.31 -15.24
C LEU A 259 4.00 -9.29 -16.29
N GLU A 260 3.80 -8.84 -17.53
CA GLU A 260 3.35 -9.68 -18.64
C GLU A 260 4.35 -10.82 -18.91
N HIS A 261 5.64 -10.57 -18.77
CA HIS A 261 6.67 -11.60 -18.91
C HIS A 261 6.71 -12.55 -17.72
N VAL A 262 6.60 -12.07 -16.47
CA VAL A 262 6.72 -12.96 -15.29
C VAL A 262 5.57 -13.96 -15.19
N SER A 263 4.39 -13.63 -15.71
CA SER A 263 3.18 -14.46 -15.61
C SER A 263 3.09 -15.65 -16.58
N HIS A 264 4.23 -16.21 -17.01
CA HIS A 264 4.36 -17.36 -17.94
C HIS A 264 3.53 -18.63 -17.63
N THR A 265 2.73 -18.67 -16.56
CA THR A 265 1.85 -19.79 -16.21
C THR A 265 0.44 -19.67 -16.78
N HIS A 266 0.01 -18.48 -17.22
CA HIS A 266 -1.30 -18.23 -17.82
C HIS A 266 -1.13 -17.35 -19.06
N THR A 267 -1.98 -17.50 -20.07
CA THR A 267 -2.06 -16.57 -21.20
C THR A 267 -2.62 -15.24 -20.69
N VAL A 268 -1.78 -14.43 -20.04
CA VAL A 268 -2.20 -13.14 -19.50
C VAL A 268 -2.50 -12.21 -20.67
N GLY A 269 -3.70 -11.63 -20.67
CA GLY A 269 -4.10 -10.58 -21.60
C GLY A 269 -3.29 -9.30 -21.38
N GLU A 270 -3.61 -8.27 -22.15
CA GLU A 270 -2.97 -6.95 -21.99
C GLU A 270 -3.21 -6.42 -20.56
N LEU A 271 -2.16 -5.97 -19.87
CA LEU A 271 -2.28 -5.38 -18.54
C LEU A 271 -2.44 -3.86 -18.63
N GLU A 272 -3.36 -3.31 -17.85
CA GLU A 272 -3.59 -1.87 -17.74
C GLU A 272 -3.48 -1.42 -16.28
N GLN A 273 -3.02 -0.18 -16.05
CA GLN A 273 -3.15 0.50 -14.77
C GLN A 273 -4.48 1.30 -14.75
N PRO A 274 -5.52 0.86 -14.01
CA PRO A 274 -6.87 1.43 -14.10
C PRO A 274 -7.03 2.86 -13.59
N ILE A 275 -6.04 3.36 -12.83
CA ILE A 275 -6.06 4.63 -12.13
C ILE A 275 -4.74 5.36 -12.35
N SER A 276 -4.80 6.66 -12.66
CA SER A 276 -3.57 7.46 -12.79
C SER A 276 -2.87 7.65 -11.44
N ASN A 277 -1.57 7.99 -11.44
CA ASN A 277 -0.79 8.18 -10.21
C ASN A 277 -1.39 9.29 -9.32
N GLY A 278 -1.86 10.38 -9.93
CA GLY A 278 -2.50 11.48 -9.22
C GLY A 278 -3.83 11.09 -8.60
N GLU A 279 -4.69 10.41 -9.36
CA GLU A 279 -5.94 9.86 -8.83
C GLU A 279 -5.68 8.84 -7.71
N TRP A 280 -4.67 7.99 -7.85
CA TRP A 280 -4.28 7.02 -6.82
C TRP A 280 -3.90 7.69 -5.50
N TYR A 281 -3.04 8.72 -5.56
CA TYR A 281 -2.70 9.54 -4.41
C TYR A 281 -3.97 10.14 -3.75
N ALA A 282 -4.90 10.68 -4.55
CA ALA A 282 -6.12 11.27 -4.05
C ALA A 282 -7.04 10.23 -3.35
N VAL A 283 -7.19 9.04 -3.93
CA VAL A 283 -7.99 7.95 -3.37
C VAL A 283 -7.39 7.43 -2.07
N LEU A 284 -6.08 7.18 -2.04
CA LEU A 284 -5.40 6.71 -0.83
C LEU A 284 -5.53 7.70 0.33
N ARG A 285 -5.31 8.98 0.05
CA ARG A 285 -5.49 10.06 1.03
C ARG A 285 -6.93 10.09 1.56
N LYS A 286 -7.91 9.92 0.69
CA LYS A 286 -9.31 9.86 1.10
C LYS A 286 -9.56 8.65 2.02
N CYS A 287 -9.02 7.47 1.70
CA CYS A 287 -9.18 6.27 2.52
C CYS A 287 -8.59 6.44 3.93
N VAL A 288 -7.38 6.99 4.04
CA VAL A 288 -6.73 7.24 5.34
C VAL A 288 -7.54 8.25 6.15
N ALA A 289 -7.95 9.37 5.54
CA ALA A 289 -8.71 10.40 6.24
C ALA A 289 -10.13 9.97 6.65
N GLU A 290 -10.79 9.09 5.88
CA GLU A 290 -12.12 8.55 6.21
C GLU A 290 -12.10 7.65 7.45
N LEU A 291 -10.97 7.00 7.75
CA LEU A 291 -10.81 6.16 8.93
C LEU A 291 -10.56 6.97 10.23
N GLY A 292 -10.62 8.30 10.15
CA GLY A 292 -10.48 9.18 11.31
C GLY A 292 -9.04 9.48 11.70
N GLU A 293 -8.09 9.12 10.83
CA GLU A 293 -6.66 9.33 11.03
C GLU A 293 -6.28 10.80 10.79
N GLY A 294 -5.36 11.32 11.60
CA GLY A 294 -4.94 12.72 11.57
C GLY A 294 -3.86 13.03 10.54
N VAL A 295 -3.26 14.23 10.66
CA VAL A 295 -2.16 14.69 9.80
C VAL A 295 -0.90 13.85 10.04
N GLU A 296 -0.68 13.38 11.26
CA GLU A 296 0.48 12.56 11.62
C GLU A 296 0.44 11.23 10.88
N GLU A 297 -0.69 10.52 10.93
CA GLU A 297 -0.87 9.22 10.30
C GLU A 297 -0.92 9.34 8.78
N MET A 298 -1.52 10.41 8.26
CA MET A 298 -1.44 10.76 6.84
C MET A 298 0.01 10.93 6.38
N THR A 299 0.79 11.70 7.12
CA THR A 299 2.22 11.91 6.84
C THR A 299 3.02 10.62 7.03
N GLY A 300 2.62 9.78 7.99
CA GLY A 300 3.09 8.41 8.18
C GLY A 300 3.05 7.60 6.90
N VAL A 301 1.84 7.35 6.39
CA VAL A 301 1.59 6.54 5.19
C VAL A 301 2.26 7.14 3.96
N MET A 302 2.18 8.47 3.80
CA MET A 302 2.65 9.16 2.59
C MET A 302 4.15 9.44 2.57
N GLY A 303 4.86 9.35 3.70
CA GLY A 303 6.28 9.69 3.71
C GLY A 303 7.09 9.22 4.91
N ALA A 304 6.64 9.49 6.14
CA ALA A 304 7.45 9.27 7.34
C ALA A 304 7.77 7.78 7.57
N ASN A 305 6.86 6.87 7.24
CA ASN A 305 7.13 5.43 7.34
C ASN A 305 8.22 5.01 6.35
N ALA A 306 8.17 5.48 5.10
CA ALA A 306 9.21 5.22 4.10
C ALA A 306 10.56 5.73 4.59
N ALA A 307 10.59 6.98 5.08
CA ALA A 307 11.81 7.59 5.59
C ALA A 307 12.41 6.81 6.75
N ALA A 308 11.57 6.33 7.68
CA ALA A 308 12.01 5.51 8.79
C ALA A 308 12.48 4.11 8.34
N VAL A 309 11.80 3.48 7.39
CA VAL A 309 12.11 2.13 6.91
C VAL A 309 13.42 2.10 6.13
N TYR A 310 13.65 3.09 5.27
CA TYR A 310 14.82 3.20 4.42
C TYR A 310 15.95 4.06 4.99
N ASP A 311 15.82 4.52 6.24
CA ASP A 311 16.75 5.43 6.91
C ASP A 311 17.09 6.67 6.04
N LEU A 312 16.06 7.25 5.42
CA LEU A 312 16.20 8.45 4.60
C LEU A 312 16.31 9.65 5.53
N HIS A 313 17.48 10.28 5.55
CA HIS A 313 17.65 11.54 6.28
C HIS A 313 16.86 12.67 5.60
N PRO A 314 16.19 13.55 6.38
CA PRO A 314 15.55 14.75 5.86
C PRO A 314 16.56 15.76 5.30
#